data_AF-U9TW66-F1
#
_entry.id   AF-U9TW66-F1
#
_cell.length_a   1.000
_cell.length_b   1.000
_cell.length_c   1.000
_cell.angle_alpha   90.00
_cell.angle_beta   90.00
_cell.angle_gamma   90.00
#
_symmetry.space_group_name_H-M   'P 1'
#
loop_
_entity.id
_entity.type
_entity.pdbx_description
1 polymer ?
#
loop_
_entity_poly.entity_id
_entity_poly.type
_entity_poly.pdbx_seq_one_letter_code
_entity_poly.pdbx_strand_id
1 'polypeptide(L)'
;MKGFLAKEGIHISDKSLAIDYLSFCKSINMNVIDDIISTESSPGYYRSLLQEELYNTLMKKCPGIKYLDIRSDYQIFCLPCILESKPRLESLCELACNTSTDPNYFYRLARICQRIQRIIIINKNAKANHGITILIEAQKNLKYFKWMDHFNEEYCLEIFEAIYVENPLLSRPDAINIIPSLTFTRQSMNVYQGSIICD
;
A
#
# COMPACT_ATOMS: atom_id res chain seq x y z
N MET A 1 -22.32 14.06 4.68
CA MET A 1 -22.43 13.04 5.74
C MET A 1 -23.60 13.22 6.72
N LYS A 2 -23.69 14.27 7.54
CA LYS A 2 -24.81 14.43 8.53
C LYS A 2 -26.21 14.33 7.91
N GLY A 3 -26.45 14.97 6.77
CA GLY A 3 -27.75 14.90 6.07
C GLY A 3 -28.06 13.56 5.39
N PHE A 4 -27.04 12.74 5.12
CA PHE A 4 -27.23 11.38 4.59
C PHE A 4 -27.48 10.40 5.74
N LEU A 5 -26.65 10.46 6.79
CA LEU A 5 -26.82 9.63 7.98
C LEU A 5 -28.14 9.91 8.70
N ALA A 6 -28.59 11.17 8.74
CA ALA A 6 -29.91 11.51 9.27
C ALA A 6 -31.07 10.94 8.44
N LYS A 7 -30.92 10.79 7.11
CA LYS A 7 -31.92 10.11 6.26
C LYS A 7 -32.00 8.62 6.56
N GLU A 8 -30.89 8.02 6.97
CA GLU A 8 -30.79 6.61 7.40
C GLU A 8 -31.09 6.42 8.90
N GLY A 9 -31.58 7.46 9.60
CA GLY A 9 -31.91 7.39 11.03
C GLY A 9 -30.71 7.42 11.99
N ILE A 10 -29.49 7.63 11.48
CA ILE A 10 -28.27 7.72 12.27
C ILE A 10 -28.06 9.17 12.70
N HIS A 11 -28.33 9.47 13.97
CA HIS A 11 -28.09 10.78 14.57
C HIS A 11 -26.65 10.90 15.10
N ILE A 12 -25.81 11.68 14.40
CA ILE A 12 -24.49 12.06 14.90
C ILE A 12 -24.67 13.15 15.97
N SER A 13 -24.08 12.95 17.15
CA SER A 13 -24.05 13.97 18.20
C SER A 13 -23.42 15.27 17.71
N ASP A 14 -24.09 16.40 17.94
CA ASP A 14 -23.55 17.74 17.69
C ASP A 14 -22.56 18.20 18.77
N LYS A 15 -22.25 17.35 19.74
CA LYS A 15 -21.32 17.65 20.81
C LYS A 15 -19.91 17.76 20.24
N SER A 16 -19.35 18.98 20.28
CA SER A 16 -17.95 19.20 19.92
C SER A 16 -17.07 18.30 20.79
N LEU A 17 -16.20 17.51 20.17
CA LEU A 17 -15.15 16.84 20.91
C LEU A 17 -14.27 17.91 21.56
N ALA A 18 -13.88 17.69 22.81
CA ALA A 18 -12.97 18.60 23.50
C ALA A 18 -11.58 18.63 22.84
N ILE A 19 -11.25 17.58 22.07
CA ILE A 19 -9.95 17.38 21.42
C ILE A 19 -10.19 16.88 19.99
N ASP A 20 -9.57 17.55 19.00
CA ASP A 20 -9.52 17.09 17.61
C ASP A 20 -8.37 16.09 17.42
N TYR A 21 -8.59 14.82 17.77
CA TYR A 21 -7.58 13.77 17.68
C TYR A 21 -6.98 13.62 16.26
N LEU A 22 -7.76 13.91 15.22
CA LEU A 22 -7.29 13.79 13.84
C LEU A 22 -6.22 14.84 13.49
N SER A 23 -6.23 15.99 14.15
CA SER A 23 -5.18 17.01 14.00
C SER A 23 -3.81 16.56 14.51
N PHE A 24 -3.76 15.56 15.38
CA PHE A 24 -2.52 14.95 15.87
C PHE A 24 -2.12 13.72 15.07
N CYS A 25 -3.00 13.22 14.18
CA CYS A 25 -2.78 12.01 13.43
C CYS A 25 -1.70 12.22 12.36
N LYS A 26 -0.68 11.35 12.40
CA LYS A 26 0.45 11.31 11.46
C LYS A 26 0.60 9.94 10.82
N SER A 27 -0.31 9.02 11.09
CA SER A 27 -0.22 7.63 10.67
C SER A 27 -1.55 7.20 10.08
N ILE A 28 -1.53 6.69 8.85
CA ILE A 28 -2.71 6.14 8.20
C ILE A 28 -2.44 4.66 7.94
N ASN A 29 -3.29 3.80 8.48
CA ASN A 29 -3.28 2.37 8.20
C ASN A 29 -4.62 1.98 7.57
N MET A 30 -4.59 1.61 6.29
CA MET A 30 -5.79 1.28 5.54
C MET A 30 -6.48 0.01 6.04
N ASN A 31 -5.73 -0.98 6.54
CA ASN A 31 -6.34 -2.18 7.11
C ASN A 31 -7.16 -1.82 8.36
N VAL A 32 -6.61 -0.99 9.25
CA VAL A 32 -7.34 -0.52 10.45
C VAL A 32 -8.58 0.27 10.06
N ILE A 33 -8.49 1.11 9.03
CA ILE A 33 -9.64 1.86 8.52
C ILE A 33 -10.69 0.90 7.94
N ASP A 34 -10.27 -0.10 7.19
CA ASP A 34 -11.19 -1.09 6.64
C ASP A 34 -11.85 -1.92 7.74
N ASP A 35 -11.13 -2.30 8.79
CA ASP A 35 -11.69 -3.00 9.95
C ASP A 35 -12.76 -2.14 10.65
N ILE A 36 -12.52 -0.83 10.80
CA ILE A 36 -13.48 0.13 11.35
C ILE A 36 -14.76 0.18 10.50
N ILE A 37 -14.61 0.17 9.18
CA ILE A 37 -15.73 0.29 8.25
C ILE A 37 -16.46 -1.06 8.06
N SER A 38 -15.76 -2.19 8.25
CA SER A 38 -16.28 -3.55 8.04
C SER A 38 -17.18 -4.07 9.16
N THR A 39 -17.68 -3.22 10.06
CA THR A 39 -18.70 -3.61 11.05
C THR A 39 -19.92 -4.25 10.36
N GLU A 40 -20.39 -5.38 10.93
CA GLU A 40 -21.22 -6.46 10.34
C GLU A 40 -22.55 -6.08 9.67
N SER A 41 -22.94 -4.82 9.59
CA SER A 41 -24.31 -4.41 9.20
C SER A 41 -24.43 -3.48 8.00
N SER A 42 -23.35 -3.15 7.27
CA SER A 42 -23.43 -2.18 6.16
C SER A 42 -23.40 -2.82 4.76
N PRO A 43 -24.41 -2.57 3.89
CA PRO A 43 -24.36 -2.98 2.48
C PRO A 43 -23.16 -2.37 1.75
N GLY A 44 -22.63 -3.06 0.73
CA GLY A 44 -21.38 -2.67 0.04
C GLY A 44 -21.35 -1.23 -0.50
N TYR A 45 -22.51 -0.65 -0.84
CA TYR A 45 -22.64 0.77 -1.23
C TYR A 45 -22.32 1.75 -0.10
N TYR A 46 -22.81 1.47 1.12
CA TYR A 46 -22.54 2.32 2.29
C TYR A 46 -21.07 2.26 2.67
N ARG A 47 -20.44 1.09 2.50
CA ARG A 47 -19.00 0.91 2.74
C ARG A 47 -18.14 1.85 1.88
N SER A 48 -18.41 1.93 0.57
CA SER A 48 -17.65 2.83 -0.31
C SER A 48 -17.81 4.31 0.05
N LEU A 49 -19.03 4.72 0.43
CA LEU A 49 -19.30 6.11 0.84
C LEU A 49 -18.62 6.47 2.17
N LEU A 50 -18.64 5.55 3.13
CA LEU A 50 -17.97 5.72 4.41
C LEU A 50 -16.45 5.77 4.24
N GLN A 51 -15.89 4.92 3.37
CA GLN A 51 -14.47 4.96 3.00
C GLN A 51 -14.10 6.33 2.43
N GLU A 52 -14.79 6.78 1.38
CA GLU A 52 -14.49 8.06 0.74
C GLU A 52 -14.55 9.23 1.73
N GLU A 53 -15.62 9.33 2.52
CA GLU A 53 -15.80 10.43 3.48
C GLU A 53 -14.78 10.40 4.61
N LEU A 54 -14.44 9.20 5.12
CA LEU A 54 -13.44 9.05 6.17
C LEU A 54 -12.06 9.45 5.65
N TYR A 55 -11.67 8.98 4.46
CA TYR A 55 -10.40 9.37 3.85
C TYR A 55 -10.35 10.87 3.56
N ASN A 56 -11.40 11.46 2.99
CA ASN A 56 -11.50 12.90 2.77
C ASN A 56 -11.36 13.69 4.08
N THR A 57 -11.95 13.20 5.17
CA THR A 57 -11.86 13.83 6.49
C THR A 57 -10.45 13.74 7.06
N LEU A 58 -9.82 12.56 7.02
CA LEU A 58 -8.43 12.35 7.44
C LEU A 58 -7.49 13.26 6.65
N MET A 59 -7.64 13.30 5.32
CA MET A 59 -6.82 14.12 4.46
C MET A 59 -7.03 15.62 4.67
N LYS A 60 -8.18 16.08 5.17
CA LYS A 60 -8.38 17.50 5.55
C LYS A 60 -7.73 17.83 6.89
N LYS A 61 -7.85 16.92 7.87
CA LYS A 61 -7.51 17.17 9.27
C LYS A 61 -6.06 16.85 9.64
N CYS A 62 -5.42 15.89 8.98
CA CYS A 62 -4.04 15.53 9.29
C CYS A 62 -3.06 16.61 8.78
N PRO A 63 -2.16 17.16 9.63
CA PRO A 63 -1.23 18.22 9.24
C PRO A 63 -0.05 17.72 8.39
N GLY A 64 0.21 16.41 8.41
CA GLY A 64 1.25 15.75 7.61
C GLY A 64 1.35 14.28 7.96
N ILE A 65 1.45 13.42 6.95
CA ILE A 65 1.51 11.97 7.14
C ILE A 65 2.97 11.55 7.23
N LYS A 66 3.29 10.81 8.28
CA LYS A 66 4.62 10.22 8.54
C LYS A 66 4.66 8.72 8.23
N TYR A 67 3.57 8.01 8.48
CA TYR A 67 3.42 6.59 8.19
C TYR A 67 2.18 6.38 7.31
N LEU A 68 2.33 5.61 6.24
CA LEU A 68 1.24 5.20 5.37
C LEU A 68 1.32 3.69 5.13
N ASP A 69 0.25 2.97 5.44
CA ASP A 69 0.08 1.56 5.13
C ASP A 69 -1.09 1.37 4.19
N ILE A 70 -0.76 1.04 2.95
CA ILE A 70 -1.69 0.82 1.85
C ILE A 70 -1.74 -0.66 1.48
N ARG A 71 -1.47 -1.59 2.40
CA ARG A 71 -1.49 -3.04 2.09
C ARG A 71 -2.89 -3.65 1.96
N SER A 72 -3.93 -2.88 2.24
CA SER A 72 -5.34 -3.27 2.11
C SER A 72 -5.68 -3.67 0.68
N ASP A 73 -6.70 -4.51 0.48
CA ASP A 73 -7.17 -4.84 -0.87
C ASP A 73 -8.19 -3.79 -1.42
N TYR A 74 -8.61 -2.83 -0.59
CA TYR A 74 -9.56 -1.75 -0.93
C TYR A 74 -8.87 -0.43 -1.34
N GLN A 75 -7.63 -0.52 -1.82
CA GLN A 75 -6.78 0.62 -2.18
C GLN A 75 -7.35 1.58 -3.24
N ILE A 76 -8.17 1.06 -4.15
CA ILE A 76 -8.63 1.75 -5.37
C ILE A 76 -9.41 3.03 -5.04
N PHE A 77 -10.22 3.02 -3.99
CA PHE A 77 -11.06 4.16 -3.61
C PHE A 77 -10.28 5.24 -2.85
N CYS A 78 -9.20 4.87 -2.18
CA CYS A 78 -8.51 5.73 -1.23
C CYS A 78 -7.30 6.46 -1.84
N LEU A 79 -6.50 5.73 -2.63
CA LEU A 79 -5.25 6.25 -3.17
C LEU A 79 -5.43 7.52 -4.01
N PRO A 80 -6.49 7.70 -4.83
CA PRO A 80 -6.75 8.97 -5.50
C PRO A 80 -6.83 10.15 -4.51
N CYS A 81 -7.67 10.05 -3.47
CA CYS A 81 -7.88 11.08 -2.45
C CYS A 81 -6.59 11.39 -1.67
N ILE A 82 -5.82 10.36 -1.31
CA ILE A 82 -4.55 10.53 -0.61
C ILE A 82 -3.56 11.33 -1.47
N LEU A 83 -3.44 10.98 -2.75
CA LEU A 83 -2.46 11.57 -3.67
C LEU A 83 -2.81 12.99 -4.13
N GLU A 84 -4.06 13.43 -3.96
CA GLU A 84 -4.46 14.83 -4.16
C GLU A 84 -3.88 15.75 -3.08
N SER A 85 -3.60 15.22 -1.88
CA SER A 85 -3.08 15.99 -0.75
C SER A 85 -1.56 16.03 -0.72
N LYS A 86 -0.94 16.43 -1.83
CA LYS A 86 0.53 16.45 -2.01
C LYS A 86 1.31 17.02 -0.81
N PRO A 87 0.96 18.20 -0.25
CA PRO A 87 1.76 18.81 0.84
C PRO A 87 1.85 17.91 2.08
N ARG A 88 0.85 17.06 2.31
CA ARG A 88 0.80 16.16 3.48
C ARG A 88 1.71 14.95 3.32
N LEU A 89 1.95 14.53 2.08
CA LEU A 89 2.75 13.35 1.74
C LEU A 89 4.25 13.65 1.62
N GLU A 90 4.64 14.91 1.39
CA GLU A 90 6.06 15.31 1.36
C GLU A 90 6.79 14.97 2.68
N SER A 91 6.04 14.86 3.77
CA SER A 91 6.56 14.54 5.09
C SER A 91 6.68 13.03 5.37
N LEU A 92 6.26 12.18 4.44
CA LEU A 92 6.18 10.72 4.59
C LEU A 92 7.56 10.12 4.84
N CYS A 93 7.67 9.35 5.93
CA CYS A 93 8.91 8.72 6.37
C CYS A 93 8.84 7.20 6.24
N GLU A 94 7.64 6.62 6.35
CA GLU A 94 7.44 5.17 6.32
C GLU A 94 6.28 4.80 5.39
N LEU A 95 6.51 3.80 4.54
CA LEU A 95 5.49 3.24 3.66
C LEU A 95 5.45 1.72 3.79
N ALA A 96 4.25 1.17 3.94
CA ALA A 96 3.98 -0.24 3.73
C ALA A 96 3.00 -0.41 2.55
N CYS A 97 3.34 -1.26 1.58
CA CYS A 97 2.52 -1.50 0.39
C CYS A 97 2.63 -2.95 -0.08
N ASN A 98 1.89 -3.30 -1.13
CA ASN A 98 1.97 -4.61 -1.76
C ASN A 98 2.11 -4.49 -3.29
N THR A 99 2.49 -5.58 -3.97
CA THR A 99 2.72 -5.58 -5.42
C THR A 99 1.42 -5.67 -6.25
N SER A 100 0.26 -5.91 -5.63
CA SER A 100 -1.03 -5.95 -6.33
C SER A 100 -1.64 -4.57 -6.60
N THR A 101 -1.14 -3.52 -5.95
CA THR A 101 -1.51 -2.11 -6.20
C THR A 101 -1.17 -1.67 -7.63
N ASP A 102 -2.02 -0.85 -8.26
CA ASP A 102 -1.72 -0.28 -9.59
C ASP A 102 -0.37 0.49 -9.57
N PRO A 103 0.59 0.17 -10.46
CA PRO A 103 1.88 0.85 -10.56
C PRO A 103 1.79 2.37 -10.70
N ASN A 104 0.71 2.89 -11.30
CA ASN A 104 0.49 4.33 -11.47
C ASN A 104 0.47 5.10 -10.15
N TYR A 105 -0.03 4.49 -9.07
CA TYR A 105 -0.02 5.11 -7.76
C TYR A 105 1.40 5.27 -7.23
N PHE A 106 2.27 4.29 -7.46
CA PHE A 106 3.67 4.37 -7.04
C PHE A 106 4.46 5.37 -7.87
N TYR A 107 4.21 5.51 -9.18
CA TYR A 107 4.82 6.58 -9.97
C TYR A 107 4.45 7.97 -9.41
N ARG A 108 3.20 8.16 -8.98
CA ARG A 108 2.76 9.41 -8.32
C ARG A 108 3.44 9.59 -6.97
N LEU A 109 3.51 8.55 -6.14
CA LEU A 109 4.21 8.59 -4.86
C LEU A 109 5.69 8.92 -5.04
N ALA A 110 6.38 8.34 -6.02
CA ALA A 110 7.80 8.59 -6.29
C ALA A 110 8.08 10.07 -6.58
N ARG A 111 7.14 10.76 -7.24
CA ARG A 111 7.26 12.19 -7.54
C ARG A 111 7.10 13.06 -6.31
N ILE A 112 6.24 12.68 -5.37
CA ILE A 112 5.87 13.48 -4.18
C ILE A 112 6.80 13.14 -3.00
N CYS A 113 7.00 11.85 -2.74
CA CYS A 113 7.70 11.31 -1.60
C CYS A 113 9.13 10.90 -2.00
N GLN A 114 10.11 11.74 -1.72
CA GLN A 114 11.53 11.50 -2.06
C GLN A 114 12.44 11.27 -0.84
N ARG A 115 11.84 11.18 0.35
CA ARG A 115 12.54 11.12 1.65
C ARG A 115 12.00 10.00 2.56
N ILE A 116 11.37 8.98 1.97
CA ILE A 116 10.95 7.80 2.71
C ILE A 116 12.20 7.11 3.25
N GLN A 117 12.21 6.83 4.55
CA GLN A 117 13.32 6.19 5.26
C GLN A 117 13.08 4.69 5.44
N ARG A 118 11.82 4.26 5.41
CA ARG A 118 11.42 2.87 5.64
C ARG A 118 10.37 2.43 4.64
N ILE A 119 10.67 1.37 3.88
CA ILE A 119 9.75 0.74 2.95
C ILE A 119 9.56 -0.74 3.34
N ILE A 120 8.31 -1.19 3.43
CA ILE A 120 7.94 -2.59 3.54
C ILE A 120 7.05 -2.95 2.36
N ILE A 121 7.40 -4.00 1.62
CA ILE A 121 6.62 -4.48 0.48
C ILE A 121 6.21 -5.93 0.73
N ILE A 122 4.93 -6.21 0.54
CA ILE A 122 4.40 -7.57 0.41
C ILE A 122 4.22 -7.90 -1.06
N ASN A 123 4.95 -8.89 -1.54
CA ASN A 123 4.75 -9.42 -2.87
C ASN A 123 3.53 -10.34 -2.88
N LYS A 124 2.44 -9.87 -3.49
CA LYS A 124 1.19 -10.61 -3.69
C LYS A 124 0.98 -11.04 -5.15
N ASN A 125 1.89 -10.70 -6.07
CA ASN A 125 1.71 -10.88 -7.51
C ASN A 125 2.97 -11.43 -8.17
N ALA A 126 2.81 -12.38 -9.08
CA ALA A 126 3.90 -12.92 -9.89
C ALA A 126 4.52 -11.86 -10.80
N LYS A 127 3.71 -10.90 -11.25
CA LYS A 127 4.13 -9.84 -12.17
C LYS A 127 4.85 -8.73 -11.39
N ALA A 128 6.00 -8.31 -11.94
CA ALA A 128 6.76 -7.20 -11.39
C ALA A 128 5.94 -5.90 -11.41
N ASN A 129 6.00 -5.16 -10.31
CA ASN A 129 5.37 -3.84 -10.20
C ASN A 129 6.43 -2.75 -10.41
N HIS A 130 6.60 -2.30 -11.66
CA HIS A 130 7.59 -1.28 -12.02
C HIS A 130 7.40 0.06 -11.29
N GLY A 131 6.17 0.35 -10.84
CA GLY A 131 5.89 1.50 -9.99
C GLY A 131 6.67 1.48 -8.68
N ILE A 132 6.75 0.32 -8.04
CA ILE A 132 7.50 0.12 -6.78
C ILE A 132 9.01 0.32 -7.02
N THR A 133 9.54 -0.20 -8.11
CA THR A 133 10.94 0.03 -8.53
C THR A 133 11.25 1.53 -8.58
N ILE A 134 10.45 2.29 -9.35
CA ILE A 134 10.63 3.75 -9.49
C ILE A 134 10.47 4.47 -8.14
N LEU A 135 9.54 4.02 -7.28
CA LEU A 135 9.39 4.58 -5.94
C LEU A 135 10.64 4.39 -5.10
N ILE A 136 11.24 3.19 -5.09
CA ILE A 136 12.46 2.92 -4.31
C ILE A 136 13.62 3.78 -4.83
N GLU A 137 13.82 3.83 -6.15
CA GLU A 137 14.87 4.61 -6.80
C GLU A 137 14.77 6.12 -6.52
N ALA A 138 13.56 6.64 -6.34
CA ALA A 138 13.34 8.05 -6.04
C ALA A 138 13.75 8.46 -4.61
N GLN A 139 14.04 7.51 -3.71
CA GLN A 139 14.33 7.80 -2.31
C GLN A 139 15.78 8.23 -2.09
N LYS A 140 15.98 9.40 -1.47
CA LYS A 140 17.31 9.98 -1.19
C LYS A 140 17.93 9.54 0.15
N ASN A 141 17.17 8.87 1.02
CA ASN A 141 17.57 8.55 2.39
C ASN A 141 16.87 7.28 2.92
N LEU A 142 16.80 6.23 2.11
CA LEU A 142 16.23 4.96 2.53
C LEU A 142 17.18 4.29 3.53
N LYS A 143 16.69 3.99 4.74
CA LYS A 143 17.46 3.37 5.83
C LYS A 143 17.05 1.93 6.11
N TYR A 144 15.79 1.61 5.81
CA TYR A 144 15.23 0.29 6.03
C TYR A 144 14.39 -0.13 4.83
N PHE A 145 14.60 -1.37 4.39
CA PHE A 145 13.85 -1.99 3.32
C PHE A 145 13.51 -3.43 3.73
N LYS A 146 12.24 -3.82 3.56
CA LYS A 146 11.81 -5.22 3.74
C LYS A 146 10.95 -5.64 2.55
N TRP A 147 11.30 -6.77 1.95
CA TRP A 147 10.50 -7.46 0.95
C TRP A 147 10.02 -8.78 1.53
N MET A 148 8.73 -9.07 1.43
CA MET A 148 8.12 -10.31 1.93
C MET A 148 7.31 -10.96 0.82
N ASP A 149 7.60 -12.21 0.49
CA ASP A 149 6.82 -12.95 -0.49
C ASP A 149 5.60 -13.60 0.19
N HIS A 150 4.42 -13.38 -0.38
CA HIS A 150 3.16 -13.94 0.11
C HIS A 150 2.47 -14.71 -1.02
N PHE A 151 3.20 -15.67 -1.59
CA PHE A 151 2.65 -16.65 -2.51
C PHE A 151 2.09 -17.82 -1.69
N ASN A 152 0.83 -18.20 -1.94
CA ASN A 152 0.36 -19.52 -1.54
C ASN A 152 1.14 -20.56 -2.37
N GLU A 153 1.58 -21.67 -1.77
CA GLU A 153 2.31 -22.74 -2.47
C GLU A 153 1.59 -23.23 -3.73
N GLU A 154 0.26 -23.24 -3.70
CA GLU A 154 -0.63 -23.59 -4.83
C GLU A 154 -0.52 -22.61 -6.00
N TYR A 155 -0.41 -21.30 -5.73
CA TYR A 155 -0.24 -20.26 -6.75
C TYR A 155 1.16 -20.33 -7.40
N CYS A 156 2.18 -20.73 -6.64
CA CYS A 156 3.52 -20.96 -7.20
C CYS A 156 3.48 -22.05 -8.27
N LEU A 157 2.75 -23.15 -8.03
CA LEU A 157 2.62 -24.25 -9.00
C LEU A 157 1.94 -23.80 -10.30
N GLU A 158 0.84 -23.05 -10.22
CA GLU A 158 0.17 -22.51 -11.41
C GLU A 158 1.06 -21.57 -12.24
N ILE A 159 1.86 -20.73 -11.57
CA ILE A 159 2.81 -19.84 -12.25
C ILE A 159 3.96 -20.65 -12.86
N PHE A 160 4.48 -21.66 -12.17
CA PHE A 160 5.50 -22.56 -12.71
C PHE A 160 4.98 -23.31 -13.94
N GLU A 161 3.74 -23.81 -13.89
CA GLU A 161 3.10 -24.48 -15.02
C GLU A 161 2.87 -23.53 -16.20
N ALA A 162 2.41 -22.31 -15.96
CA ALA A 162 2.23 -21.30 -17.01
C ALA A 162 3.56 -20.91 -17.67
N ILE A 163 4.61 -20.69 -16.87
CA ILE A 163 5.97 -20.42 -17.38
C ILE A 163 6.53 -21.62 -18.15
N TYR A 164 6.27 -22.85 -17.69
CA TYR A 164 6.68 -24.08 -18.35
C TYR A 164 6.02 -24.24 -19.73
N VAL A 165 4.71 -23.97 -19.82
CA VAL A 165 3.95 -24.06 -21.06
C VAL A 165 4.41 -23.01 -22.08
N GLU A 166 4.65 -21.78 -21.64
CA GLU A 166 5.11 -20.71 -22.54
C GLU A 166 6.61 -20.81 -22.88
N ASN A 167 7.44 -21.37 -21.98
CA ASN A 167 8.89 -21.42 -22.12
C ASN A 167 9.49 -22.74 -21.55
N PRO A 168 9.39 -23.87 -22.27
CA PRO A 168 9.79 -25.18 -21.77
C PRO A 168 11.27 -25.29 -21.37
N LEU A 169 12.13 -24.42 -21.90
CA LEU A 169 13.58 -24.39 -21.64
C LEU A 169 13.96 -23.78 -20.28
N LEU A 170 13.05 -23.06 -19.62
CA LEU A 170 13.26 -22.46 -18.28
C LEU A 170 13.05 -23.48 -17.14
N SER A 171 12.75 -24.74 -17.47
CA SER A 171 12.42 -25.82 -16.51
C SER A 171 13.61 -26.64 -16.02
N ARG A 172 14.84 -26.31 -16.43
CA ARG A 172 16.02 -26.93 -15.80
C ARG A 172 16.06 -26.50 -14.33
N PRO A 173 16.31 -27.40 -13.37
CA PRO A 173 16.49 -27.04 -11.96
C PRO A 173 17.52 -25.90 -11.76
N ASP A 174 18.46 -25.79 -12.69
CA ASP A 174 19.52 -24.78 -12.73
C ASP A 174 19.03 -23.39 -13.19
N ALA A 175 17.86 -23.30 -13.83
CA ALA A 175 17.23 -22.08 -14.37
C ALA A 175 16.35 -21.32 -13.34
N ILE A 176 16.27 -21.81 -12.09
CA ILE A 176 15.65 -21.11 -10.96
C ILE A 176 16.27 -19.70 -10.73
N ASN A 177 17.46 -19.45 -11.28
CA ASN A 177 18.10 -18.12 -11.29
C ASN A 177 17.62 -17.16 -12.40
N ILE A 178 16.63 -17.53 -13.22
CA ILE A 178 16.21 -16.76 -14.42
C ILE A 178 14.71 -16.42 -14.38
N ILE A 179 14.19 -16.05 -13.21
CA ILE A 179 12.91 -15.32 -13.15
C ILE A 179 13.28 -13.82 -13.09
N PRO A 180 12.75 -12.96 -13.97
CA PRO A 180 13.02 -11.51 -13.96
C PRO A 180 12.73 -10.82 -12.61
N SER A 181 11.90 -11.43 -11.75
CA SER A 181 11.67 -10.99 -10.36
C SER A 181 12.90 -11.17 -9.45
N LEU A 182 13.80 -12.12 -9.74
CA LEU A 182 15.05 -12.35 -9.01
C LEU A 182 16.24 -11.54 -9.57
N THR A 183 16.21 -11.16 -10.85
CA THR A 183 17.25 -10.31 -11.43
C THR A 183 17.16 -8.87 -10.90
N PHE A 184 15.94 -8.39 -10.60
CA PHE A 184 15.76 -7.11 -9.91
C PHE A 184 16.20 -7.16 -8.44
N THR A 185 16.25 -8.32 -7.79
CA THR A 185 16.72 -8.42 -6.41
C THR A 185 18.25 -8.54 -6.32
N ARG A 186 18.96 -9.24 -7.21
CA ARG A 186 20.40 -9.46 -6.99
C ARG A 186 21.31 -8.27 -7.30
N GLN A 187 21.01 -7.44 -8.30
CA GLN A 187 21.83 -6.26 -8.62
C GLN A 187 21.43 -5.01 -7.82
N SER A 188 20.15 -4.86 -7.46
CA SER A 188 19.65 -3.72 -6.67
C SER A 188 19.84 -3.89 -5.16
N MET A 189 19.80 -5.12 -4.63
CA MET A 189 19.92 -5.37 -3.18
C MET A 189 21.37 -5.43 -2.67
N ASN A 190 22.36 -5.55 -3.55
CA ASN A 190 23.76 -5.39 -3.18
C ASN A 190 24.12 -3.95 -2.73
N VAL A 191 23.17 -3.00 -2.84
CA VAL A 191 23.35 -1.61 -2.40
C VAL A 191 22.90 -1.40 -0.94
N TYR A 192 22.13 -2.31 -0.35
CA TYR A 192 21.60 -2.14 1.02
C TYR A 192 21.84 -3.39 1.87
N GLN A 193 23.06 -3.51 2.40
CA GLN A 193 23.37 -4.44 3.48
C GLN A 193 22.64 -4.00 4.76
N GLY A 194 21.51 -4.66 5.04
CA GLY A 194 20.78 -4.57 6.31
C GLY A 194 19.88 -5.79 6.44
N SER A 195 20.42 -6.84 7.07
CA SER A 195 19.79 -8.09 7.52
C SER A 195 18.46 -8.47 6.86
N ILE A 196 18.54 -9.28 5.81
CA ILE A 196 17.41 -10.08 5.32
C ILE A 196 17.34 -11.30 6.24
N ILE A 197 16.38 -11.31 7.16
CA ILE A 197 15.95 -12.54 7.84
C ILE A 197 14.84 -13.11 6.97
N CYS A 198 15.14 -14.23 6.31
CA CYS A 198 14.16 -15.15 5.76
C CYS A 198 13.89 -16.17 6.87
N ASP A 199 12.73 -16.08 7.52
CA ASP A 199 12.14 -17.18 8.29
C ASP A 199 11.04 -17.81 7.44
#